data_AF-A0A5K0VNA9-F1
#
_entry.id   AF-A0A5K0VNA9-F1
#
_cell.length_a   1.000
_cell.length_b   1.000
_cell.length_c   1.000
_cell.angle_alpha   90.00
_cell.angle_beta   90.00
_cell.angle_gamma   90.00
#
_symmetry.space_group_name_H-M   'P 1'
#
loop_
_entity.id
_entity.type
_entity.pdbx_description
1 polymer ?
#
loop_
_entity_poly.entity_id
_entity_poly.type
_entity_poly.pdbx_seq_one_letter_code
_entity_poly.pdbx_strand_id
1 'polypeptide(L)'
;QVLNAFELVNALGVGLALNREGDDGSSGIVRAEELERAVRSLMEVDEEGAKVREKMKEMKELGRKAVVEGGSSYLNFATLVG
;
A
#
# COMPACT_ATOMS: atom_id res chain seq x y z
N GLN A 1 -12.34 1.94 -3.27
CA GLN A 1 -12.30 2.04 -1.79
C GLN A 1 -11.47 3.25 -1.41
N VAL A 2 -12.07 4.27 -0.78
CA VAL A 2 -11.35 5.51 -0.40
C VAL A 2 -10.48 5.26 0.84
N LEU A 3 -11.04 4.61 1.86
CA LEU A 3 -10.35 4.41 3.13
C LEU A 3 -9.11 3.51 3.00
N ASN A 4 -9.22 2.36 2.33
CA ASN A 4 -8.06 1.47 2.13
C ASN A 4 -6.94 2.16 1.33
N ALA A 5 -7.30 2.97 0.32
CA ALA A 5 -6.31 3.73 -0.44
C ALA A 5 -5.63 4.80 0.44
N PHE A 6 -6.40 5.51 1.26
CA PHE A 6 -5.87 6.46 2.22
C PHE A 6 -4.92 5.76 3.22
N GLU A 7 -5.29 4.60 3.75
CA GLU A 7 -4.48 3.82 4.67
C GLU A 7 -3.18 3.34 4.03
N LEU A 8 -3.25 2.73 2.84
CA LEU A 8 -2.08 2.21 2.13
C LEU A 8 -1.07 3.33 1.80
N VAL A 9 -1.54 4.52 1.44
CA VAL A 9 -0.68 5.65 1.08
C VAL A 9 -0.19 6.42 2.31
N ASN A 10 -1.09 6.82 3.22
CA ASN A 10 -0.76 7.77 4.29
C ASN A 10 -0.35 7.09 5.60
N ALA A 11 -0.96 5.96 5.95
CA ALA A 11 -0.68 5.28 7.21
C ALA A 11 0.44 4.25 7.07
N LEU A 12 0.38 3.43 6.02
CA LEU A 12 1.33 2.33 5.79
C LEU A 12 2.50 2.74 4.88
N GLY A 13 2.32 3.75 4.01
CA GLY A 13 3.37 4.21 3.11
C GLY A 13 3.78 3.18 2.05
N VAL A 14 2.88 2.27 1.67
CA VAL A 14 3.12 1.16 0.73
C VAL A 14 2.50 1.41 -0.65
N GLY A 15 2.07 2.63 -0.94
CA GLY A 15 1.50 2.99 -2.23
C GLY A 15 1.62 4.47 -2.55
N LEU A 16 1.42 4.81 -3.83
CA LEU A 16 1.37 6.18 -4.34
C LEU A 16 -0.09 6.56 -4.62
N ALA A 17 -0.47 7.79 -4.29
CA ALA A 17 -1.78 8.33 -4.66
C ALA A 17 -1.82 8.71 -6.14
N LEU A 18 -2.99 8.52 -6.76
CA LEU A 18 -3.28 9.02 -8.12
C LEU A 18 -4.23 10.21 -8.03
N ASN A 19 -3.90 11.27 -8.75
CA ASN A 19 -4.80 12.40 -8.94
C ASN A 19 -5.85 12.06 -9.99
N ARG A 20 -7.12 12.30 -9.67
CA ARG A 20 -8.24 12.07 -10.59
C ARG A 20 -8.73 13.39 -11.16
N GLU A 21 -9.30 13.35 -12.35
CA GLU A 21 -9.96 14.52 -12.94
C GLU A 21 -11.27 14.85 -12.23
N GLY A 22 -11.57 16.15 -12.13
CA GLY A 22 -12.73 16.69 -11.42
C GLY A 22 -12.36 17.16 -10.01
N ASP A 23 -12.83 18.36 -9.64
CA ASP A 23 -12.52 19.04 -8.36
C ASP A 23 -12.97 18.22 -7.13
N ASP A 24 -13.86 17.24 -7.34
CA ASP A 24 -14.40 16.32 -6.33
C ASP A 24 -13.90 14.86 -6.49
N GLY A 25 -13.04 14.57 -7.48
CA GLY A 25 -12.54 13.23 -7.77
C GLY A 25 -13.61 12.19 -8.18
N SER A 26 -14.82 12.65 -8.55
CA SER A 26 -16.00 11.80 -8.80
C SER A 26 -15.96 11.05 -10.13
N SER A 27 -15.22 11.56 -11.12
CA SER A 27 -15.16 10.95 -12.46
C SER A 27 -14.49 9.58 -12.44
N GLY A 28 -13.63 9.30 -11.46
CA GLY A 28 -12.78 8.11 -11.44
C GLY A 28 -11.70 8.09 -12.53
N ILE A 29 -11.64 9.12 -13.38
CA ILE A 29 -10.74 9.20 -14.53
C ILE A 29 -9.38 9.71 -14.06
N VAL A 30 -8.32 9.06 -14.54
CA VAL A 30 -6.92 9.45 -14.32
C VAL A 30 -6.33 9.81 -15.67
N ARG A 31 -5.66 10.96 -15.75
CA ARG A 31 -4.97 11.39 -16.96
C ARG A 31 -3.83 10.44 -17.33
N ALA A 32 -3.55 10.30 -18.62
CA ALA A 32 -2.45 9.45 -19.10
C ALA A 32 -1.10 9.90 -18.51
N GLU A 33 -0.88 11.21 -18.39
CA GLU A 33 0.36 11.80 -17.85
C GLU A 33 0.52 11.52 -16.36
N GLU A 34 -0.58 11.57 -15.60
CA GLU A 34 -0.62 11.22 -14.18
C GLU A 34 -0.31 9.74 -13.98
N LEU A 35 -0.92 8.87 -14.79
CA LEU A 35 -0.67 7.44 -14.75
C LEU A 35 0.79 7.12 -15.11
N GLU A 36 1.33 7.72 -16.17
CA GLU A 36 2.72 7.54 -16.56
C GLU A 36 3.66 7.97 -15.43
N ARG A 37 3.45 9.15 -14.83
CA ARG A 37 4.27 9.61 -13.71
C ARG A 37 4.24 8.62 -12.55
N ALA A 38 3.06 8.18 -12.13
CA ALA A 38 2.94 7.27 -11.00
C ALA A 38 3.59 5.90 -11.27
N VAL A 39 3.42 5.35 -12.47
CA VAL A 39 4.08 4.11 -12.88
C VAL A 39 5.59 4.30 -12.90
N ARG A 40 6.06 5.39 -13.49
CA ARG A 40 7.49 5.72 -13.58
C ARG A 40 8.10 5.84 -12.19
N SER A 41 7.48 6.61 -11.30
CA SER A 41 7.95 6.74 -9.93
C SER A 41 7.95 5.41 -9.18
N LEU A 42 6.90 4.60 -9.33
CA LEU A 42 6.86 3.29 -8.67
C LEU A 42 7.92 2.30 -9.19
N MET A 43 8.36 2.42 -10.44
CA MET A 43 9.22 1.44 -11.11
C MET A 43 10.68 1.88 -11.22
N GLU A 44 10.95 3.18 -11.32
CA GLU A 44 12.30 3.71 -11.45
C GLU A 44 13.03 3.80 -10.10
N VAL A 45 14.33 4.08 -10.15
CA VAL A 45 15.16 4.31 -8.97
C VAL A 45 15.06 5.78 -8.54
N ASP A 46 13.85 6.32 -8.53
CA ASP A 46 13.59 7.57 -7.84
C ASP A 46 13.43 7.30 -6.33
N GLU A 47 13.60 8.36 -5.54
CA GLU A 47 13.62 8.25 -4.08
C GLU A 47 12.24 7.83 -3.53
N GLU A 48 11.16 8.29 -4.17
CA GLU A 48 9.79 8.03 -3.73
C GLU A 48 9.40 6.56 -3.93
N GLY A 49 9.61 6.01 -5.13
CA GLY A 49 9.37 4.61 -5.42
C GLY A 49 10.27 3.68 -4.61
N ALA A 50 11.53 4.05 -4.38
CA ALA A 50 12.43 3.28 -3.53
C ALA A 50 11.90 3.13 -2.10
N LYS A 51 11.43 4.22 -1.48
CA LYS A 51 10.83 4.22 -0.13
C LYS A 51 9.58 3.35 -0.07
N VAL A 52 8.69 3.48 -1.05
CA VAL A 52 7.47 2.64 -1.13
C VAL A 52 7.81 1.16 -1.22
N ARG A 53 8.77 0.79 -2.08
CA ARG A 53 9.19 -0.62 -2.23
C ARG A 53 9.89 -1.16 -0.99
N GLU A 54 10.66 -0.34 -0.29
CA GLU A 54 11.27 -0.71 1.00
C GLU A 54 10.20 -1.00 2.06
N LYS A 55 9.26 -0.08 2.25
CA LYS A 55 8.11 -0.27 3.16
C LYS A 55 7.28 -1.49 2.80
N MET A 56 7.06 -1.75 1.52
CA MET A 56 6.34 -2.93 1.07
C MET A 56 7.07 -4.23 1.41
N LYS A 57 8.41 -4.26 1.32
CA LYS A 57 9.23 -5.41 1.74
C LYS A 57 9.16 -5.63 3.26
N GLU A 58 9.24 -4.57 4.05
CA GLU A 58 9.08 -4.64 5.50
C GLU A 58 7.71 -5.23 5.88
N MET A 59 6.63 -4.70 5.30
CA MET A 59 5.27 -5.18 5.58
C MET A 59 5.05 -6.61 5.12
N LYS A 60 5.64 -7.03 4.00
CA LYS A 60 5.62 -8.43 3.55
C LYS A 60 6.22 -9.36 4.61
N GLU A 61 7.39 -9.02 5.14
CA GLU A 61 8.04 -9.85 6.16
C GLU A 61 7.30 -9.85 7.50
N LEU A 62 6.74 -8.70 7.91
CA LEU A 62 5.90 -8.63 9.10
C LEU A 62 4.64 -9.47 8.96
N GLY A 63 3.94 -9.38 7.83
CA GLY A 63 2.78 -10.20 7.54
C GLY A 63 3.10 -11.70 7.56
N ARG A 64 4.22 -12.10 6.96
CA ARG A 64 4.68 -13.50 6.99
C ARG A 64 4.98 -13.95 8.42
N LYS A 65 5.66 -13.12 9.22
CA LYS A 65 5.97 -13.43 10.64
C LYS A 65 4.73 -13.52 11.51
N ALA A 66 3.67 -12.76 11.21
CA ALA A 66 2.45 -12.77 12.01
C ALA A 66 1.70 -14.11 11.93
N VAL A 67 1.78 -14.82 10.80
CA VAL A 67 0.96 -16.02 10.52
C VAL A 67 1.68 -17.36 10.78
N VAL A 68 3.02 -17.37 10.88
CA VAL A 68 3.76 -18.60 11.21
C VAL A 68 3.56 -18.99 12.68
N GLU A 69 3.89 -20.23 13.03
CA GLU A 69 3.81 -20.73 14.41
C GLU A 69 4.56 -19.80 15.39
N GLY A 70 3.90 -19.43 16.48
CA GLY A 70 4.39 -18.43 17.44
C GLY A 70 4.20 -16.97 17.01
N GLY A 71 3.68 -16.71 15.81
CA GLY A 71 3.33 -15.38 15.31
C GLY A 71 2.04 -14.82 15.94
N SER A 72 1.87 -13.50 15.88
CA SER A 72 0.75 -12.81 16.54
C SER A 72 -0.62 -13.25 16.03
N SER A 73 -0.82 -13.35 14.72
CA SER A 73 -2.08 -13.82 14.13
C SER A 73 -2.31 -15.31 14.43
N TYR A 74 -1.25 -16.12 14.44
CA TYR A 74 -1.33 -17.54 14.82
C TYR A 74 -1.81 -17.70 16.27
N LEU A 75 -1.21 -16.97 17.20
CA LEU A 75 -1.57 -17.00 18.63
C LEU A 75 -2.98 -16.48 18.89
N ASN A 76 -3.38 -15.39 18.21
CA ASN A 76 -4.73 -14.86 18.32
C ASN A 76 -5.77 -15.85 17.80
N PHE A 77 -5.49 -16.53 16.68
CA PHE A 77 -6.38 -17.56 16.16
C PHE A 77 -6.47 -18.75 17.11
N ALA A 78 -5.35 -19.23 17.68
CA ALA A 78 -5.33 -20.30 18.67
C ALA A 78 -6.17 -19.96 19.91
N THR A 79 -6.10 -18.70 20.38
CA THR A 79 -6.91 -18.21 21.51
C THR A 79 -8.40 -18.14 21.19
N LEU A 80 -8.75 -17.87 19.93
CA LEU A 80 -10.16 -17.77 19.51
C LEU A 80 -10.84 -19.14 19.41
N VAL A 81 -10.09 -20.17 19.01
CA VAL A 81 -10.64 -21.52 18.77
C VAL A 81 -10.52 -22.47 19.95
N GLY A 82 -9.67 -22.14 20.93
CA GLY A 82 -9.52 -22.88 22.20
C GLY A 82 -10.44 -22.33 23.27
#